data_AF-A0A9E5J7N9-F1
#
_entry.id   AF-A0A9E5J7N9-F1
#
_cell.length_a   1.000
_cell.length_b   1.000
_cell.length_c   1.000
_cell.angle_alpha   90.00
_cell.angle_beta   90.00
_cell.angle_gamma   90.00
#
_symmetry.space_group_name_H-M   'P 1'
#
loop_
_entity.id
_entity.type
_entity.pdbx_description
1 polymer ?
#
loop_
_entity_poly.entity_id
_entity_poly.type
_entity_poly.pdbx_seq_one_letter_code
_entity_poly.pdbx_strand_id
1 'polypeptide(L)'
;PVTEAITGIDLVEMMIRVAHGEKLPITQADVKRNGWAIECRINAEDPFRNFLPSTGRLVRFQTPVQTMFQSNTQDLLGVRVDTGVQDGGEIPMFYDSMIAKLIVHGTDRNDAIAKMREALNGFVIRGISSNIPFQAALLAHPKFVSGDFNTGFIAENYAHGFRAEDVPHDDPDFLVALAAFVRRKSRERAANISGQLPGYDVQIGHDYSVIVLGAKGDNRYIGVHVDEFRGQSGKAIIKVGENHYIIESHSRLNDVRISGTVNGKPFTSQVERGTPKNPLALQIQHNGTRIEALVVSPRMAELHQMMPFKTPPDMSRFVLSPMPGLLVNVAVTPGQKVQAGERVAVIEAMKMENILFAA
;
A
#
# COMPACT_ATOMS: atom_id res chain seq x y z
N PRO A 1 17.91 -14.69 5.80
CA PRO A 1 18.06 -13.22 5.69
C PRO A 1 18.18 -12.49 7.04
N VAL A 2 17.25 -12.67 7.98
CA VAL A 2 17.30 -11.99 9.31
C VAL A 2 18.63 -12.27 10.03
N THR A 3 19.08 -13.52 10.05
CA THR A 3 20.38 -13.91 10.62
C THR A 3 21.54 -13.18 9.95
N GLU A 4 21.59 -13.21 8.62
CA GLU A 4 22.65 -12.57 7.82
C GLU A 4 22.76 -11.07 8.13
N ALA A 5 21.61 -10.41 8.28
CA ALA A 5 21.54 -8.97 8.53
C ALA A 5 22.07 -8.56 9.91
N ILE A 6 22.12 -9.47 10.90
CA ILE A 6 22.68 -9.16 12.24
C ILE A 6 24.06 -9.76 12.44
N THR A 7 24.43 -10.82 11.71
CA THR A 7 25.74 -11.47 11.85
C THR A 7 26.78 -10.99 10.84
N GLY A 8 26.36 -10.38 9.73
CA GLY A 8 27.25 -10.00 8.64
C GLY A 8 27.80 -11.20 7.86
N ILE A 9 27.12 -12.36 7.93
CA ILE A 9 27.53 -13.61 7.27
C ILE A 9 26.56 -13.92 6.15
N ASP A 10 27.07 -14.11 4.92
CA ASP A 10 26.28 -14.70 3.84
C ASP A 10 26.22 -16.23 4.03
N LEU A 11 25.04 -16.73 4.39
CA LEU A 11 24.87 -18.16 4.64
C LEU A 11 24.97 -18.97 3.36
N VAL A 12 24.55 -18.43 2.21
CA VAL A 12 24.62 -19.14 0.93
C VAL A 12 26.07 -19.28 0.48
N GLU A 13 26.88 -18.24 0.68
CA GLU A 13 28.34 -18.33 0.47
C GLU A 13 28.97 -19.43 1.33
N MET A 14 28.69 -19.42 2.64
CA MET A 14 29.23 -20.42 3.57
C MET A 14 28.79 -21.84 3.22
N MET A 15 27.53 -22.02 2.81
CA MET A 15 27.00 -23.31 2.37
C MET A 15 27.77 -23.83 1.16
N ILE A 16 28.05 -22.99 0.16
CA ILE A 16 28.78 -23.39 -1.05
C ILE A 16 30.23 -23.76 -0.72
N ARG A 17 30.92 -22.94 0.10
CA ARG A 17 32.30 -23.19 0.53
C ARG A 17 32.44 -24.52 1.27
N VAL A 18 31.57 -24.77 2.26
CA VAL A 18 31.56 -26.02 3.02
C VAL A 18 31.21 -27.21 2.13
N ALA A 19 30.26 -27.05 1.20
CA ALA A 19 29.93 -28.09 0.22
C ALA A 19 31.12 -28.42 -0.72
N HIS A 20 32.02 -27.46 -0.95
CA HIS A 20 33.28 -27.67 -1.67
C HIS A 20 34.43 -28.24 -0.81
N GLY A 21 34.16 -28.55 0.47
CA GLY A 21 35.14 -29.13 1.38
C GLY A 21 36.03 -28.09 2.11
N GLU A 22 35.72 -26.80 2.00
CA GLU A 22 36.39 -25.77 2.81
C GLU A 22 35.99 -25.90 4.29
N LYS A 23 36.91 -25.53 5.19
CA LYS A 23 36.60 -25.34 6.61
C LYS A 23 35.89 -23.99 6.81
N LEU A 24 35.17 -23.84 7.92
CA LEU A 24 34.62 -22.55 8.30
C LEU A 24 35.76 -21.53 8.52
N PRO A 25 35.71 -20.35 7.86
CA PRO A 25 36.74 -19.33 8.00
C PRO A 25 36.62 -18.50 9.30
N ILE A 26 35.60 -18.78 10.10
CA ILE A 26 35.23 -18.04 11.32
C ILE A 26 35.12 -18.99 12.50
N THR A 27 35.41 -18.48 13.70
CA THR A 27 35.20 -19.16 14.98
C THR A 27 33.92 -18.69 15.65
N GLN A 28 33.51 -19.34 16.74
CA GLN A 28 32.36 -18.89 17.53
C GLN A 28 32.55 -17.47 18.10
N ALA A 29 33.78 -17.07 18.41
CA ALA A 29 34.07 -15.74 18.93
C ALA A 29 33.90 -14.62 17.86
N ASP A 30 33.98 -14.99 16.58
CA ASP A 30 33.82 -14.05 15.46
C ASP A 30 32.34 -13.80 15.13
N VAL A 31 31.43 -14.70 15.52
CA VAL A 31 29.99 -14.58 15.28
C VAL A 31 29.38 -13.55 16.23
N LYS A 32 29.44 -12.29 15.83
CA LYS A 32 28.80 -11.16 16.53
C LYS A 32 27.36 -10.98 16.06
N ARG A 33 26.54 -10.34 16.90
CA ARG A 33 25.17 -9.94 16.56
C ARG A 33 25.08 -8.43 16.77
N ASN A 34 24.93 -7.69 15.68
CA ASN A 34 24.87 -6.23 15.70
C ASN A 34 23.48 -5.79 15.25
N GLY A 35 22.90 -4.81 15.94
CA GLY A 35 21.60 -4.25 15.61
C GLY A 35 20.45 -5.25 15.71
N TRP A 36 19.39 -4.98 14.95
CA TRP A 36 18.23 -5.85 14.88
C TRP A 36 17.66 -5.90 13.46
N ALA A 37 17.10 -7.05 13.07
CA ALA A 37 16.51 -7.24 11.75
C ALA A 37 15.09 -7.80 11.85
N ILE A 38 14.24 -7.38 10.93
CA ILE A 38 12.85 -7.84 10.79
C ILE A 38 12.65 -8.23 9.33
N GLU A 39 11.95 -9.35 9.12
CA GLU A 39 11.52 -9.83 7.80
C GLU A 39 10.00 -9.93 7.77
N CYS A 40 9.38 -9.28 6.78
CA CYS A 40 7.99 -9.48 6.42
C CYS A 40 7.93 -10.33 5.14
N ARG A 41 7.17 -11.42 5.19
CA ARG A 41 6.79 -12.17 3.99
C ARG A 41 5.65 -11.45 3.30
N ILE A 42 5.91 -10.99 2.09
CA ILE A 42 4.92 -10.37 1.22
C ILE A 42 4.28 -11.49 0.42
N ASN A 43 3.02 -11.77 0.73
CA ASN A 43 2.23 -12.80 0.08
C ASN A 43 1.15 -12.17 -0.80
N ALA A 44 0.89 -12.82 -1.92
CA ALA A 44 -0.24 -12.59 -2.81
C ALA A 44 -1.52 -13.18 -2.18
N GLU A 45 -1.99 -12.55 -1.12
CA GLU A 45 -3.16 -12.95 -0.33
C GLU A 45 -3.99 -11.70 -0.01
N ASP A 46 -5.30 -11.85 0.17
CA ASP A 46 -6.19 -10.75 0.57
C ASP A 46 -6.59 -10.86 2.05
N PRO A 47 -5.97 -10.11 2.97
CA PRO A 47 -6.31 -10.15 4.39
C PRO A 47 -7.77 -9.83 4.69
N PHE A 48 -8.41 -8.95 3.89
CA PHE A 48 -9.81 -8.55 4.09
C PHE A 48 -10.80 -9.64 3.68
N ARG A 49 -10.31 -10.67 2.99
CA ARG A 49 -11.06 -11.86 2.57
C ARG A 49 -10.44 -13.12 3.17
N ASN A 50 -10.11 -13.08 4.46
CA ASN A 50 -9.52 -14.20 5.20
C ASN A 50 -8.25 -14.78 4.56
N PHE A 51 -7.38 -13.92 4.04
CA PHE A 51 -6.11 -14.30 3.41
C PHE A 51 -6.29 -15.21 2.19
N LEU A 52 -7.41 -15.06 1.46
CA LEU A 52 -7.63 -15.79 0.22
C LEU A 52 -6.46 -15.54 -0.75
N PRO A 53 -5.85 -16.60 -1.33
CA PRO A 53 -4.80 -16.44 -2.33
C PRO A 53 -5.26 -15.59 -3.52
N SER A 54 -4.38 -14.72 -3.98
CA SER A 54 -4.63 -13.78 -5.07
C SER A 54 -3.70 -14.07 -6.24
N THR A 55 -4.19 -14.78 -7.24
CA THR A 55 -3.44 -15.05 -8.48
C THR A 55 -3.67 -13.94 -9.51
N GLY A 56 -2.77 -13.85 -10.50
CA GLY A 56 -2.93 -12.97 -11.65
C GLY A 56 -1.72 -12.11 -11.95
N ARG A 57 -1.89 -11.18 -12.89
CA ARG A 57 -0.80 -10.33 -13.37
C ARG A 57 -0.45 -9.23 -12.39
N LEU A 58 0.84 -9.05 -12.11
CA LEU A 58 1.41 -7.89 -11.45
C LEU A 58 1.37 -6.70 -12.42
N VAL A 59 0.26 -5.96 -12.43
CA VAL A 59 0.08 -4.75 -13.24
C VAL A 59 1.11 -3.69 -12.86
N ARG A 60 1.41 -3.60 -11.56
CA ARG A 60 2.51 -2.80 -11.05
C ARG A 60 3.20 -3.52 -9.90
N PHE A 61 4.51 -3.65 -9.94
CA PHE A 61 5.34 -4.17 -8.86
C PHE A 61 6.57 -3.29 -8.70
N GLN A 62 6.56 -2.43 -7.68
CA GLN A 62 7.70 -1.58 -7.32
C GLN A 62 8.05 -1.83 -5.87
N THR A 63 9.25 -2.36 -5.66
CA THR A 63 9.81 -2.56 -4.31
C THR A 63 10.21 -1.20 -3.70
N PRO A 64 10.32 -1.11 -2.36
CA PRO A 64 11.00 0.01 -1.72
C PRO A 64 12.45 0.11 -2.19
N VAL A 65 13.05 1.29 -2.02
CA VAL A 65 14.47 1.50 -2.35
C VAL A 65 15.32 0.57 -1.50
N GLN A 66 16.13 -0.26 -2.15
CA GLN A 66 17.05 -1.17 -1.49
C GLN A 66 18.37 -0.45 -1.19
N THR A 67 18.89 -0.66 0.01
CA THR A 67 20.17 -0.14 0.47
C THR A 67 21.05 -1.20 1.11
N MET A 68 20.55 -2.44 1.21
CA MET A 68 21.25 -3.60 1.73
C MET A 68 21.05 -4.78 0.77
N PHE A 69 22.08 -5.60 0.58
CA PHE A 69 22.08 -6.70 -0.37
C PHE A 69 22.75 -7.94 0.22
N GLN A 70 22.40 -9.14 -0.26
CA GLN A 70 23.02 -10.37 0.23
C GLN A 70 24.54 -10.39 0.05
N SER A 71 24.98 -10.00 -1.14
CA SER A 71 26.40 -9.98 -1.52
C SER A 71 27.22 -8.89 -0.82
N ASN A 72 26.58 -8.02 -0.03
CA ASN A 72 27.24 -6.97 0.73
C ASN A 72 26.78 -7.03 2.18
N THR A 73 27.54 -7.75 2.99
CA THR A 73 27.24 -7.94 4.41
C THR A 73 27.82 -6.86 5.32
N GLN A 74 28.46 -5.82 4.76
CA GLN A 74 29.06 -4.71 5.49
C GLN A 74 28.11 -3.50 5.56
N ASP A 75 27.44 -3.20 4.46
CA ASP A 75 26.49 -2.08 4.39
C ASP A 75 25.12 -2.50 4.93
N LEU A 76 25.00 -2.46 6.26
CA LEU A 76 23.78 -2.73 7.01
C LEU A 76 22.96 -1.44 7.26
N LEU A 77 21.99 -1.51 8.18
CA LEU A 77 21.07 -0.41 8.55
C LEU A 77 20.16 0.05 7.40
N GLY A 78 19.81 -0.90 6.52
CA GLY A 78 19.09 -0.63 5.28
C GLY A 78 17.86 -1.49 5.08
N VAL A 79 17.38 -1.47 3.83
CA VAL A 79 16.27 -2.27 3.32
C VAL A 79 16.80 -3.22 2.25
N ARG A 80 16.40 -4.49 2.32
CA ARG A 80 16.70 -5.55 1.35
C ARG A 80 15.41 -6.22 0.92
N VAL A 81 15.28 -6.54 -0.36
CA VAL A 81 14.14 -7.26 -0.90
C VAL A 81 14.62 -8.48 -1.69
N ASP A 82 14.33 -9.67 -1.18
CA ASP A 82 14.52 -10.91 -1.93
C ASP A 82 13.20 -11.23 -2.63
N THR A 83 13.17 -11.19 -3.96
CA THR A 83 11.97 -11.43 -4.77
C THR A 83 12.25 -12.41 -5.90
N GLY A 84 11.27 -13.27 -6.19
CA GLY A 84 11.26 -14.16 -7.37
C GLY A 84 10.41 -13.63 -8.51
N VAL A 85 9.79 -12.45 -8.34
CA VAL A 85 8.85 -11.85 -9.30
C VAL A 85 9.30 -10.45 -9.71
N GLN A 86 8.74 -9.95 -10.81
CA GLN A 86 9.04 -8.64 -11.38
C GLN A 86 7.80 -7.94 -11.93
N ASP A 87 7.92 -6.64 -12.21
CA ASP A 87 6.86 -5.84 -12.81
C ASP A 87 6.36 -6.45 -14.13
N GLY A 88 5.05 -6.55 -14.29
CA GLY A 88 4.41 -7.19 -15.45
C GLY A 88 4.40 -8.72 -15.45
N GLY A 89 5.02 -9.37 -14.46
CA GLY A 89 4.97 -10.82 -14.26
C GLY A 89 3.60 -11.32 -13.80
N GLU A 90 3.46 -12.64 -13.62
CA GLU A 90 2.20 -13.28 -13.21
C GLU A 90 2.42 -14.17 -11.98
N ILE A 91 1.45 -14.18 -11.08
CA ILE A 91 1.38 -15.08 -9.93
C ILE A 91 0.45 -16.25 -10.31
N PRO A 92 1.00 -17.41 -10.68
CA PRO A 92 0.19 -18.56 -11.06
C PRO A 92 -0.31 -19.31 -9.82
N MET A 93 -1.33 -20.15 -10.01
CA MET A 93 -1.87 -21.03 -8.97
C MET A 93 -0.99 -22.23 -8.62
N PHE A 94 0.10 -22.46 -9.36
CA PHE A 94 0.93 -23.68 -9.26
C PHE A 94 2.02 -23.60 -8.19
N TYR A 95 2.27 -22.42 -7.62
CA TYR A 95 3.36 -22.17 -6.68
C TYR A 95 2.85 -21.47 -5.42
N ASP A 96 3.77 -21.26 -4.47
CA ASP A 96 3.53 -20.56 -3.21
C ASP A 96 3.06 -19.11 -3.42
N SER A 97 2.26 -18.59 -2.48
CA SER A 97 1.73 -17.22 -2.52
C SER A 97 2.80 -16.15 -2.23
N MET A 98 3.96 -16.53 -1.69
CA MET A 98 5.03 -15.59 -1.35
C MET A 98 5.68 -15.00 -2.60
N ILE A 99 5.60 -13.68 -2.72
CA ILE A 99 6.14 -12.92 -3.85
C ILE A 99 7.44 -12.20 -3.50
N ALA A 100 7.64 -11.82 -2.23
CA ALA A 100 8.88 -11.24 -1.77
C ALA A 100 9.10 -11.47 -0.27
N LYS A 101 10.36 -11.45 0.15
CA LYS A 101 10.76 -11.17 1.53
C LYS A 101 11.22 -9.72 1.57
N LEU A 102 10.61 -8.92 2.44
CA LEU A 102 11.06 -7.57 2.75
C LEU A 102 11.83 -7.64 4.07
N ILE A 103 13.11 -7.29 4.04
CA ILE A 103 14.02 -7.34 5.18
C ILE A 103 14.48 -5.93 5.48
N VAL A 104 14.53 -5.58 6.76
CA VAL A 104 15.20 -4.36 7.22
C VAL A 104 16.20 -4.68 8.32
N HIS A 105 17.21 -3.83 8.45
CA HIS A 105 18.13 -3.81 9.57
C HIS A 105 18.08 -2.44 10.27
N GLY A 106 18.06 -2.42 11.59
CA GLY A 106 18.07 -1.22 12.41
C GLY A 106 19.07 -1.29 13.55
N THR A 107 19.32 -0.15 14.20
CA THR A 107 20.21 -0.07 15.36
C THR A 107 19.64 -0.80 16.57
N ASP A 108 18.31 -0.83 16.69
CA ASP A 108 17.54 -1.56 17.67
C ASP A 108 16.20 -2.01 17.07
N ARG A 109 15.30 -2.53 17.92
CA ARG A 109 13.99 -3.04 17.48
C ARG A 109 13.13 -1.98 16.87
N ASN A 110 13.07 -0.84 17.55
CA ASN A 110 12.09 0.18 17.28
C ASN A 110 12.53 0.92 16.02
N ASP A 111 13.84 1.10 15.83
CA ASP A 111 14.40 1.52 14.55
C ASP A 111 14.10 0.51 13.43
N ALA A 112 14.26 -0.80 13.67
CA ALA A 112 13.90 -1.82 12.67
C ALA A 112 12.39 -1.81 12.35
N ILE A 113 11.50 -1.67 13.34
CA ILE A 113 10.05 -1.56 13.14
C ILE A 113 9.72 -0.31 12.33
N ALA A 114 10.25 0.86 12.72
CA ALA A 114 10.01 2.11 12.01
C ALA A 114 10.49 2.02 10.55
N LYS A 115 11.67 1.45 10.31
CA LYS A 115 12.22 1.24 8.98
C LYS A 115 11.38 0.25 8.16
N MET A 116 10.87 -0.82 8.77
CA MET A 116 9.96 -1.76 8.09
C MET A 116 8.65 -1.08 7.69
N ARG A 117 8.06 -0.26 8.57
CA ARG A 117 6.83 0.48 8.29
C ARG A 117 7.00 1.43 7.10
N GLU A 118 8.09 2.20 7.06
CA GLU A 118 8.42 3.07 5.92
C GLU A 118 8.67 2.26 4.63
N ALA A 119 9.35 1.11 4.73
CA ALA A 119 9.60 0.25 3.59
C ALA A 119 8.29 -0.35 3.02
N LEU A 120 7.35 -0.75 3.87
CA LEU A 120 6.02 -1.21 3.45
C LEU A 120 5.21 -0.10 2.78
N ASN A 121 5.29 1.14 3.27
CA ASN A 121 4.65 2.28 2.62
C ASN A 121 5.14 2.46 1.18
N GLY A 122 6.44 2.22 0.94
CA GLY A 122 7.07 2.30 -0.37
C GLY A 122 6.86 1.10 -1.30
N PHE A 123 6.20 0.03 -0.85
CA PHE A 123 6.02 -1.20 -1.62
C PHE A 123 4.69 -1.16 -2.41
N VAL A 124 4.80 -0.93 -3.72
CA VAL A 124 3.65 -0.80 -4.62
C VAL A 124 3.36 -2.13 -5.31
N ILE A 125 2.15 -2.66 -5.10
CA ILE A 125 1.65 -3.86 -5.77
C ILE A 125 0.25 -3.57 -6.34
N ARG A 126 0.04 -3.78 -7.64
CA ARG A 126 -1.25 -3.64 -8.33
C ARG A 126 -1.51 -4.84 -9.23
N GLY A 127 -2.78 -5.14 -9.44
CA GLY A 127 -3.25 -6.29 -10.23
C GLY A 127 -3.62 -7.51 -9.39
N ILE A 128 -3.07 -7.62 -8.18
CA ILE A 128 -3.39 -8.63 -7.16
C ILE A 128 -3.57 -7.98 -5.79
N SER A 129 -4.19 -8.69 -4.85
CA SER A 129 -4.17 -8.37 -3.42
C SER A 129 -2.86 -8.83 -2.78
N SER A 130 -2.46 -8.17 -1.68
CA SER A 130 -1.30 -8.59 -0.88
C SER A 130 -1.54 -8.41 0.61
N ASN A 131 -0.78 -9.13 1.42
CA ASN A 131 -0.86 -9.05 2.88
C ASN A 131 -0.20 -7.81 3.51
N ILE A 132 0.28 -6.85 2.72
CA ILE A 132 0.95 -5.62 3.20
C ILE A 132 0.12 -4.85 4.24
N PRO A 133 -1.21 -4.63 4.07
CA PRO A 133 -2.00 -3.94 5.08
C PRO A 133 -1.98 -4.64 6.45
N PHE A 134 -2.01 -5.98 6.44
CA PHE A 134 -1.92 -6.78 7.66
C PHE A 134 -0.53 -6.68 8.31
N GLN A 135 0.54 -6.74 7.51
CA GLN A 135 1.90 -6.54 8.02
C GLN A 135 2.07 -5.15 8.66
N ALA A 136 1.50 -4.11 8.05
CA ALA A 136 1.53 -2.75 8.59
C ALA A 136 0.77 -2.65 9.93
N ALA A 137 -0.39 -3.31 10.06
CA ALA A 137 -1.15 -3.41 11.29
C ALA A 137 -0.36 -4.11 12.40
N LEU A 138 0.21 -5.28 12.07
CA LEU A 138 1.01 -6.08 12.99
C LEU A 138 2.15 -5.27 13.59
N LEU A 139 2.90 -4.54 12.74
CA LEU A 139 4.03 -3.72 13.16
C LEU A 139 3.64 -2.51 14.01
N ALA A 140 2.39 -2.04 13.93
CA ALA A 140 1.83 -1.01 14.80
C ALA A 140 1.27 -1.56 16.11
N HIS A 141 0.95 -2.86 16.17
CA HIS A 141 0.21 -3.41 17.30
C HIS A 141 1.01 -3.29 18.61
N PRO A 142 0.46 -2.74 19.70
CA PRO A 142 1.20 -2.46 20.94
C PRO A 142 1.94 -3.68 21.51
N LYS A 143 1.28 -4.85 21.56
CA LYS A 143 1.91 -6.11 21.97
C LYS A 143 3.07 -6.55 21.06
N PHE A 144 2.93 -6.33 19.75
CA PHE A 144 4.04 -6.62 18.84
C PHE A 144 5.20 -5.70 19.14
N VAL A 145 4.98 -4.37 19.30
CA VAL A 145 6.00 -3.35 19.59
C VAL A 145 6.69 -3.58 20.95
N SER A 146 5.95 -3.97 21.98
CA SER A 146 6.53 -4.26 23.30
C SER A 146 7.33 -5.56 23.34
N GLY A 147 7.10 -6.48 22.39
CA GLY A 147 7.68 -7.83 22.41
C GLY A 147 6.88 -8.83 23.26
N ASP A 148 5.73 -8.44 23.80
CA ASP A 148 4.86 -9.28 24.62
C ASP A 148 3.83 -10.00 23.75
N PHE A 149 4.26 -11.07 23.07
CA PHE A 149 3.42 -11.90 22.25
C PHE A 149 3.87 -13.36 22.27
N ASN A 150 2.95 -14.26 21.91
CA ASN A 150 3.17 -15.70 21.85
C ASN A 150 2.79 -16.23 20.44
N THR A 151 2.89 -17.54 20.24
CA THR A 151 2.53 -18.18 18.96
C THR A 151 1.03 -18.16 18.64
N GLY A 152 0.18 -17.90 19.64
CA GLY A 152 -1.27 -17.69 19.50
C GLY A 152 -1.67 -16.23 19.23
N PHE A 153 -0.73 -15.29 19.16
CA PHE A 153 -1.01 -13.86 19.02
C PHE A 153 -2.01 -13.53 17.91
N ILE A 154 -1.86 -14.13 16.73
CA ILE A 154 -2.77 -13.86 15.60
C ILE A 154 -4.18 -14.37 15.90
N ALA A 155 -4.30 -15.56 16.50
CA ALA A 155 -5.57 -16.12 16.89
C ALA A 155 -6.24 -15.32 18.00
N GLU A 156 -5.48 -14.75 18.93
CA GLU A 156 -6.00 -13.91 20.02
C GLU A 156 -6.53 -12.55 19.52
N ASN A 157 -5.82 -11.91 18.58
CA ASN A 157 -6.09 -10.51 18.19
C ASN A 157 -6.86 -10.38 16.86
N TYR A 158 -6.84 -11.40 16.00
CA TYR A 158 -7.47 -11.40 14.67
C TYR A 158 -8.37 -12.61 14.44
N ALA A 159 -8.96 -13.18 15.50
CA ALA A 159 -9.85 -14.35 15.44
C ALA A 159 -11.02 -14.19 14.45
N HIS A 160 -11.48 -12.96 14.25
CA HIS A 160 -12.65 -12.61 13.44
C HIS A 160 -12.29 -12.06 12.06
N GLY A 161 -11.06 -12.34 11.61
CA GLY A 161 -10.49 -11.81 10.36
C GLY A 161 -9.89 -10.42 10.55
N PHE A 162 -9.26 -9.93 9.49
CA PHE A 162 -8.63 -8.62 9.43
C PHE A 162 -9.54 -7.62 8.70
N ARG A 163 -9.71 -6.43 9.28
CA ARG A 163 -10.61 -5.40 8.79
C ARG A 163 -9.89 -4.07 8.59
N ALA A 164 -10.54 -3.15 7.88
CA ALA A 164 -9.97 -1.83 7.62
C ALA A 164 -9.77 -1.01 8.90
N GLU A 165 -10.56 -1.29 9.94
CA GLU A 165 -10.46 -0.62 11.24
C GLU A 165 -9.22 -1.07 12.05
N ASP A 166 -8.61 -2.21 11.69
CA ASP A 166 -7.42 -2.75 12.36
C ASP A 166 -6.12 -2.04 11.95
N VAL A 167 -6.20 -1.09 11.01
CA VAL A 167 -5.09 -0.20 10.60
C VAL A 167 -5.43 1.25 10.89
N PRO A 168 -5.60 1.65 12.17
CA PRO A 168 -5.78 3.04 12.49
C PRO A 168 -4.51 3.81 12.13
N HIS A 169 -4.70 5.00 11.55
CA HIS A 169 -3.60 5.90 11.27
C HIS A 169 -3.33 6.77 12.51
N ASP A 170 -2.08 6.86 12.95
CA ASP A 170 -1.70 7.66 14.14
C ASP A 170 -1.99 9.17 13.93
N ASP A 171 -1.98 9.61 12.67
CA ASP A 171 -2.25 11.00 12.26
C ASP A 171 -3.18 11.04 11.02
N PRO A 172 -4.49 10.82 11.15
CA PRO A 172 -5.40 10.70 10.01
C PRO A 172 -5.45 11.97 9.14
N ASP A 173 -5.22 13.13 9.75
CA ASP A 173 -5.23 14.44 9.07
C ASP A 173 -4.03 14.61 8.14
N PHE A 174 -2.93 13.87 8.35
CA PHE A 174 -1.83 13.80 7.37
C PHE A 174 -2.30 13.30 6.00
N LEU A 175 -3.17 12.27 5.95
CA LEU A 175 -3.70 11.74 4.68
C LEU A 175 -4.54 12.80 3.95
N VAL A 176 -5.31 13.59 4.71
CA VAL A 176 -6.12 14.70 4.22
C VAL A 176 -5.22 15.82 3.69
N ALA A 177 -4.17 16.18 4.43
CA ALA A 177 -3.20 17.17 4.03
C ALA A 177 -2.45 16.77 2.75
N LEU A 178 -2.05 15.49 2.65
CA LEU A 178 -1.37 14.95 1.48
C LEU A 178 -2.28 14.96 0.24
N ALA A 179 -3.57 14.64 0.40
CA ALA A 179 -4.55 14.75 -0.69
C ALA A 179 -4.64 16.19 -1.22
N ALA A 180 -4.73 17.17 -0.31
CA ALA A 180 -4.78 18.59 -0.64
C ALA A 180 -3.49 19.06 -1.34
N PHE A 181 -2.33 18.65 -0.83
CA PHE A 181 -1.02 18.93 -1.44
C PHE A 181 -0.93 18.41 -2.88
N VAL A 182 -1.31 17.14 -3.12
CA VAL A 182 -1.27 16.53 -4.46
C VAL A 182 -2.24 17.22 -5.41
N ARG A 183 -3.44 17.59 -4.94
CA ARG A 183 -4.40 18.37 -5.73
C ARG A 183 -3.84 19.74 -6.10
N ARG A 184 -3.25 20.46 -5.14
CA ARG A 184 -2.65 21.78 -5.36
C ARG A 184 -1.57 21.70 -6.43
N LYS A 185 -0.61 20.78 -6.29
CA LYS A 185 0.44 20.52 -7.29
C LYS A 185 -0.12 20.22 -8.69
N SER A 186 -1.21 19.43 -8.77
CA SER A 186 -1.89 19.17 -10.04
C SER A 186 -2.57 20.41 -10.63
N ARG A 187 -3.06 21.33 -9.80
CA ARG A 187 -3.71 22.58 -10.22
C ARG A 187 -2.69 23.61 -10.68
N GLU A 188 -1.58 23.78 -9.97
CA GLU A 188 -0.46 24.63 -10.38
C GLU A 188 0.04 24.26 -11.77
N ARG A 189 0.28 22.97 -12.01
CA ARG A 189 0.68 22.49 -13.34
C ARG A 189 -0.37 22.81 -14.40
N ALA A 190 -1.65 22.63 -14.09
CA ALA A 190 -2.74 22.89 -15.05
C ALA A 190 -2.94 24.39 -15.34
N ALA A 191 -2.69 25.26 -14.36
CA ALA A 191 -2.76 26.71 -14.50
C ALA A 191 -1.57 27.30 -15.27
N ASN A 192 -0.53 26.51 -15.55
CA ASN A 192 0.61 26.91 -16.38
C ASN A 192 0.48 26.43 -17.84
N ILE A 193 -0.72 26.04 -18.29
CA ILE A 193 -0.96 25.64 -19.67
C ILE A 193 -0.74 26.82 -20.63
N SER A 194 -0.12 26.58 -21.79
CA SER A 194 0.07 27.58 -22.82
C SER A 194 -1.26 27.97 -23.49
N GLY A 195 -1.30 29.17 -24.10
CA GLY A 195 -2.48 29.64 -24.84
C GLY A 195 -3.63 30.14 -23.97
N GLN A 196 -3.37 30.48 -22.69
CA GLN A 196 -4.36 31.14 -21.86
C GLN A 196 -4.71 32.51 -22.42
N LEU A 197 -6.00 32.87 -22.32
CA LEU A 197 -6.49 34.18 -22.70
C LEU A 197 -5.88 35.22 -21.74
N PRO A 198 -5.13 36.22 -22.23
CA PRO A 198 -4.51 37.22 -21.38
C PRO A 198 -5.53 37.93 -20.49
N GLY A 199 -5.27 38.01 -19.18
CA GLY A 199 -6.17 38.61 -18.18
C GLY A 199 -7.29 37.68 -17.67
N TYR A 200 -7.36 36.45 -18.17
CA TYR A 200 -8.28 35.40 -17.72
C TYR A 200 -7.53 34.15 -17.26
N ASP A 201 -6.29 34.34 -16.82
CA ASP A 201 -5.47 33.29 -16.25
C ASP A 201 -6.12 32.70 -14.99
N VAL A 202 -5.96 31.40 -14.84
CA VAL A 202 -6.63 30.65 -13.79
C VAL A 202 -6.01 30.98 -12.43
N GLN A 203 -6.76 31.71 -11.60
CA GLN A 203 -6.40 31.95 -10.22
C GLN A 203 -6.69 30.72 -9.36
N ILE A 204 -5.66 30.18 -8.71
CA ILE A 204 -5.81 29.00 -7.87
C ILE A 204 -6.08 29.42 -6.43
N GLY A 205 -7.30 29.21 -5.96
CA GLY A 205 -7.69 29.48 -4.57
C GLY A 205 -6.88 28.67 -3.55
N HIS A 206 -6.82 29.18 -2.32
CA HIS A 206 -6.12 28.58 -1.20
C HIS A 206 -7.01 27.62 -0.39
N ASP A 207 -8.32 27.86 -0.39
CA ASP A 207 -9.28 27.07 0.35
C ASP A 207 -9.85 25.92 -0.48
N TYR A 208 -9.76 24.72 0.09
CA TYR A 208 -10.31 23.49 -0.43
C TYR A 208 -11.18 22.81 0.61
N SER A 209 -11.99 21.86 0.15
CA SER A 209 -12.62 20.87 0.98
C SER A 209 -12.20 19.49 0.52
N VAL A 210 -11.65 18.71 1.44
CA VAL A 210 -11.32 17.30 1.24
C VAL A 210 -12.51 16.48 1.71
N ILE A 211 -13.15 15.79 0.76
CA ILE A 211 -14.27 14.90 1.01
C ILE A 211 -13.70 13.48 1.08
N VAL A 212 -13.55 12.94 2.29
CA VAL A 212 -13.18 11.55 2.49
C VAL A 212 -14.43 10.70 2.28
N LEU A 213 -14.40 9.83 1.28
CA LEU A 213 -15.55 9.04 0.86
C LEU A 213 -15.77 7.84 1.78
N GLY A 214 -16.97 7.75 2.33
CA GLY A 214 -17.41 6.64 3.18
C GLY A 214 -18.07 5.53 2.36
N ALA A 215 -17.89 4.27 2.76
CA ALA A 215 -18.42 3.12 2.03
C ALA A 215 -19.96 3.12 1.96
N LYS A 216 -20.64 3.77 2.91
CA LYS A 216 -22.10 3.85 3.00
C LYS A 216 -22.64 5.26 2.68
N GLY A 217 -21.82 6.09 2.03
CA GLY A 217 -22.15 7.50 1.76
C GLY A 217 -21.96 8.42 2.96
N ASP A 218 -21.43 7.89 4.06
CA ASP A 218 -21.02 8.58 5.28
C ASP A 218 -19.73 9.39 5.07
N ASN A 219 -19.78 10.29 4.08
CA ASN A 219 -18.65 11.11 3.68
C ASN A 219 -18.29 12.13 4.76
N ARG A 220 -16.99 12.29 5.02
CA ARG A 220 -16.47 13.36 5.90
C ARG A 220 -16.00 14.53 5.06
N TYR A 221 -16.40 15.74 5.44
CA TYR A 221 -16.06 16.98 4.74
C TYR A 221 -15.12 17.79 5.62
N ILE A 222 -13.90 18.01 5.13
CA ILE A 222 -12.83 18.62 5.93
C ILE A 222 -12.34 19.86 5.18
N GLY A 223 -12.50 21.03 5.82
CA GLY A 223 -11.96 22.28 5.30
C GLY A 223 -10.44 22.29 5.41
N VAL A 224 -9.77 22.69 4.32
CA VAL A 224 -8.32 22.72 4.23
C VAL A 224 -7.87 24.01 3.59
N HIS A 225 -6.90 24.68 4.19
CA HIS A 225 -6.26 25.85 3.62
C HIS A 225 -4.83 25.52 3.19
N VAL A 226 -4.47 25.85 1.96
CA VAL A 226 -3.16 25.57 1.37
C VAL A 226 -2.44 26.88 1.07
N ASP A 227 -1.41 27.16 1.87
CA ASP A 227 -0.48 28.26 1.68
C ASP A 227 0.78 27.77 0.94
N GLU A 228 1.24 28.52 -0.05
CA GLU A 228 2.48 28.21 -0.77
C GLU A 228 3.67 28.96 -0.20
N PHE A 229 4.85 28.35 -0.31
CA PHE A 229 6.10 29.12 -0.25
C PHE A 229 6.33 29.75 -1.62
N ARG A 230 6.06 31.06 -1.74
CA ARG A 230 6.30 31.80 -3.00
C ARG A 230 7.70 31.49 -3.55
N GLY A 231 7.75 30.94 -4.76
CA GLY A 231 8.99 30.61 -5.47
C GLY A 231 9.59 29.23 -5.17
N GLN A 232 9.01 28.41 -4.28
CA GLN A 232 9.47 27.05 -4.00
C GLN A 232 8.46 26.01 -4.51
N SER A 233 8.71 25.47 -5.71
CA SER A 233 7.91 24.38 -6.26
C SER A 233 8.05 23.10 -5.44
N GLY A 234 6.93 22.43 -5.17
CA GLY A 234 6.90 21.16 -4.44
C GLY A 234 6.89 21.31 -2.92
N LYS A 235 6.65 22.51 -2.38
CA LYS A 235 6.51 22.76 -0.94
C LYS A 235 5.26 23.58 -0.63
N ALA A 236 4.45 23.12 0.33
CA ALA A 236 3.28 23.86 0.79
C ALA A 236 3.05 23.70 2.30
N ILE A 237 2.35 24.65 2.89
CA ILE A 237 1.79 24.58 4.23
C ILE A 237 0.31 24.26 4.09
N ILE A 238 -0.12 23.16 4.68
CA ILE A 238 -1.50 22.71 4.65
C ILE A 238 -2.06 22.81 6.07
N LYS A 239 -3.13 23.57 6.26
CA LYS A 239 -3.84 23.68 7.52
C LYS A 239 -5.09 22.80 7.47
N VAL A 240 -5.23 21.88 8.43
CA VAL A 240 -6.37 20.97 8.58
C VAL A 240 -6.88 21.14 10.00
N GLY A 241 -8.02 21.81 10.18
CA GLY A 241 -8.48 22.21 11.52
C GLY A 241 -7.43 23.07 12.24
N GLU A 242 -6.99 22.62 13.42
CA GLU A 242 -5.93 23.29 14.20
C GLU A 242 -4.51 22.82 13.79
N ASN A 243 -4.39 21.72 13.04
CA ASN A 243 -3.12 21.14 12.66
C ASN A 243 -2.49 21.84 11.45
N HIS A 244 -1.15 21.84 11.38
CA HIS A 244 -0.38 22.39 10.27
C HIS A 244 0.63 21.36 9.75
N TYR A 245 0.71 21.21 8.44
CA TYR A 245 1.60 20.29 7.75
C TYR A 245 2.45 21.04 6.74
N ILE A 246 3.77 21.06 6.96
CA ILE A 246 4.74 21.54 5.97
C ILE A 246 5.15 20.34 5.14
N ILE A 247 4.56 20.19 3.95
CA ILE A 247 4.84 19.07 3.04
C ILE A 247 5.78 19.55 1.94
N GLU A 248 6.88 18.83 1.75
CA GLU A 248 7.85 19.03 0.67
C GLU A 248 8.04 17.73 -0.10
N SER A 249 7.72 17.71 -1.40
CA SER A 249 7.88 16.53 -2.24
C SER A 249 8.07 16.87 -3.72
N HIS A 250 9.11 16.25 -4.30
CA HIS A 250 9.45 16.36 -5.71
C HIS A 250 8.94 15.20 -6.57
N SER A 251 8.20 14.23 -5.99
CA SER A 251 7.59 13.12 -6.74
C SER A 251 6.70 13.61 -7.88
N ARG A 252 6.70 12.92 -9.01
CA ARG A 252 5.87 13.31 -10.16
C ARG A 252 4.41 12.99 -9.90
N LEU A 253 3.50 13.74 -10.54
CA LEU A 253 2.05 13.55 -10.38
C LEU A 253 1.53 12.18 -10.86
N ASN A 254 2.31 11.45 -11.65
CA ASN A 254 2.01 10.11 -12.14
C ASN A 254 2.77 9.01 -11.39
N ASP A 255 3.63 9.37 -10.44
CA ASP A 255 4.28 8.38 -9.57
C ASP A 255 3.25 7.87 -8.57
N VAL A 256 3.09 6.55 -8.46
CA VAL A 256 2.22 5.93 -7.44
C VAL A 256 2.80 6.15 -6.04
N ARG A 257 4.13 6.09 -5.91
CA ARG A 257 4.84 6.35 -4.68
C ARG A 257 5.22 7.83 -4.59
N ILE A 258 4.73 8.49 -3.56
CA ILE A 258 5.12 9.85 -3.18
C ILE A 258 6.04 9.76 -1.96
N SER A 259 7.17 10.44 -2.04
CA SER A 259 8.10 10.58 -0.92
C SER A 259 8.51 12.03 -0.75
N GLY A 260 8.92 12.38 0.46
CA GLY A 260 9.24 13.75 0.80
C GLY A 260 9.45 13.94 2.29
N THR A 261 9.25 15.16 2.75
CA THR A 261 9.20 15.46 4.18
C THR A 261 7.85 16.07 4.57
N VAL A 262 7.40 15.75 5.78
CA VAL A 262 6.28 16.38 6.46
C VAL A 262 6.77 16.88 7.81
N ASN A 263 6.65 18.18 8.05
CA ASN A 263 7.17 18.84 9.27
C ASN A 263 8.66 18.50 9.51
N GLY A 264 9.46 18.41 8.44
CA GLY A 264 10.88 18.09 8.47
C GLY A 264 11.22 16.61 8.64
N LYS A 265 10.23 15.72 8.84
CA LYS A 265 10.45 14.27 8.95
C LYS A 265 10.21 13.58 7.60
N PRO A 266 11.03 12.60 7.20
CA PRO A 266 10.80 11.87 5.96
C PRO A 266 9.49 11.07 6.03
N PHE A 267 8.80 10.95 4.90
CA PHE A 267 7.67 10.06 4.73
C PHE A 267 7.70 9.40 3.35
N THR A 268 7.10 8.22 3.27
CA THR A 268 6.73 7.56 2.01
C THR A 268 5.25 7.21 2.04
N SER A 269 4.50 7.49 0.98
CA SER A 269 3.06 7.18 0.86
C SER A 269 2.75 6.72 -0.56
N GLN A 270 1.62 6.04 -0.76
CA GLN A 270 1.09 5.77 -2.10
C GLN A 270 -0.07 6.72 -2.39
N VAL A 271 -0.07 7.35 -3.56
CA VAL A 271 -1.15 8.21 -4.05
C VAL A 271 -1.46 7.90 -5.50
N GLU A 272 -2.73 7.61 -5.79
CA GLU A 272 -3.21 7.34 -7.14
C GLU A 272 -4.40 8.23 -7.48
N ARG A 273 -4.57 8.47 -8.79
CA ARG A 273 -5.66 9.28 -9.33
C ARG A 273 -6.67 8.37 -10.00
N GLY A 274 -7.92 8.53 -9.58
CA GLY A 274 -9.05 7.81 -10.10
C GLY A 274 -9.18 6.42 -9.49
N THR A 275 -10.42 6.04 -9.23
CA THR A 275 -10.83 4.66 -8.99
C THR A 275 -11.81 4.25 -10.09
N PRO A 276 -12.06 2.94 -10.32
CA PRO A 276 -13.08 2.51 -11.27
C PRO A 276 -14.48 3.09 -10.96
N LYS A 277 -14.76 3.40 -9.69
CA LYS A 277 -16.02 4.00 -9.24
C LYS A 277 -16.02 5.53 -9.35
N ASN A 278 -14.87 6.18 -9.14
CA ASN A 278 -14.75 7.62 -9.12
C ASN A 278 -13.44 8.10 -9.77
N PRO A 279 -13.46 8.52 -11.06
CA PRO A 279 -12.26 8.94 -11.77
C PRO A 279 -11.67 10.26 -11.25
N LEU A 280 -12.41 11.01 -10.41
CA LEU A 280 -11.95 12.27 -9.83
C LEU A 280 -11.32 12.11 -8.44
N ALA A 281 -11.49 10.94 -7.81
CA ALA A 281 -10.97 10.69 -6.49
C ALA A 281 -9.45 10.49 -6.50
N LEU A 282 -8.81 10.85 -5.39
CA LEU A 282 -7.47 10.44 -5.05
C LEU A 282 -7.58 9.25 -4.09
N GLN A 283 -6.81 8.21 -4.33
CA GLN A 283 -6.62 7.13 -3.37
C GLN A 283 -5.28 7.35 -2.67
N ILE A 284 -5.30 7.53 -1.35
CA ILE A 284 -4.11 7.78 -0.53
C ILE A 284 -3.96 6.60 0.44
N GLN A 285 -2.75 6.04 0.51
CA GLN A 285 -2.42 4.95 1.41
C GLN A 285 -1.11 5.20 2.15
N HIS A 286 -1.16 5.08 3.48
CA HIS A 286 -0.01 5.22 4.39
C HIS A 286 -0.26 4.37 5.64
N ASN A 287 0.78 3.70 6.15
CA ASN A 287 0.75 2.85 7.35
C ASN A 287 -0.39 1.81 7.37
N GLY A 288 -0.72 1.24 6.21
CA GLY A 288 -1.81 0.27 6.06
C GLY A 288 -3.19 0.90 5.89
N THR A 289 -3.41 2.12 6.38
CA THR A 289 -4.65 2.87 6.19
C THR A 289 -4.77 3.35 4.74
N ARG A 290 -5.98 3.29 4.19
CA ARG A 290 -6.31 3.79 2.85
C ARG A 290 -7.56 4.67 2.91
N ILE A 291 -7.50 5.84 2.30
CA ILE A 291 -8.65 6.71 2.08
C ILE A 291 -8.87 6.96 0.59
N GLU A 292 -10.14 7.14 0.22
CA GLU A 292 -10.53 7.71 -1.07
C GLU A 292 -11.05 9.13 -0.82
N ALA A 293 -10.48 10.12 -1.50
CA ALA A 293 -10.74 11.52 -1.22
C ALA A 293 -10.98 12.35 -2.49
N LEU A 294 -12.02 13.18 -2.48
CA LEU A 294 -12.19 14.25 -3.46
C LEU A 294 -11.64 15.55 -2.88
N VAL A 295 -10.84 16.28 -3.66
CA VAL A 295 -10.34 17.61 -3.24
C VAL A 295 -10.94 18.67 -4.15
N VAL A 296 -11.90 19.40 -3.61
CA VAL A 296 -12.79 20.31 -4.35
C VAL A 296 -12.83 21.70 -3.71
N SER A 297 -13.46 22.68 -4.37
CA SER A 297 -13.72 23.99 -3.75
C SER A 297 -14.78 23.87 -2.64
N PRO A 298 -14.82 24.80 -1.67
CA PRO A 298 -15.85 24.80 -0.63
C PRO A 298 -17.27 24.75 -1.19
N ARG A 299 -17.55 25.55 -2.23
CA ARG A 299 -18.86 25.54 -2.90
C ARG A 299 -19.21 24.20 -3.52
N MET A 300 -18.25 23.49 -4.11
CA MET A 300 -18.49 22.18 -4.69
C MET A 300 -18.75 21.12 -3.60
N ALA A 301 -18.13 21.25 -2.43
CA ALA A 301 -18.40 20.37 -1.29
C ALA A 301 -19.83 20.56 -0.75
N GLU A 302 -20.32 21.80 -0.64
CA GLU A 302 -21.72 22.09 -0.30
C GLU A 302 -22.69 21.39 -1.27
N LEU A 303 -22.42 21.48 -2.58
CA LEU A 303 -23.24 20.82 -3.60
C LEU A 303 -23.12 19.29 -3.54
N HIS A 304 -21.94 18.76 -3.24
CA HIS A 304 -21.74 17.32 -3.09
C HIS A 304 -22.52 16.74 -1.90
N GLN A 305 -22.71 17.49 -0.81
CA GLN A 305 -23.55 17.06 0.31
C GLN A 305 -25.02 16.85 -0.07
N MET A 306 -25.49 17.53 -1.12
CA MET A 306 -26.86 17.38 -1.62
C MET A 306 -27.02 16.19 -2.57
N MET A 307 -25.93 15.56 -3.00
CA MET A 307 -25.97 14.40 -3.89
C MET A 307 -26.47 13.17 -3.12
N PRO A 308 -27.57 12.53 -3.54
CA PRO A 308 -28.06 11.33 -2.88
C PRO A 308 -27.04 10.20 -2.96
N PHE A 309 -26.84 9.49 -1.85
CA PHE A 309 -26.10 8.24 -1.86
C PHE A 309 -26.86 7.22 -2.69
N LYS A 310 -26.23 6.75 -3.76
CA LYS A 310 -26.76 5.64 -4.58
C LYS A 310 -26.27 4.34 -3.98
N THR A 311 -27.11 3.71 -3.15
CA THR A 311 -26.83 2.37 -2.63
C THR A 311 -26.61 1.42 -3.80
N PRO A 312 -25.48 0.69 -3.84
CA PRO A 312 -25.27 -0.35 -4.84
C PRO A 312 -26.42 -1.38 -4.79
N PRO A 313 -26.86 -1.93 -5.93
CA PRO A 313 -27.83 -3.02 -5.92
C PRO A 313 -27.26 -4.21 -5.13
N ASP A 314 -28.10 -4.86 -4.31
CA ASP A 314 -27.72 -6.07 -3.59
C ASP A 314 -27.63 -7.24 -4.57
N MET A 315 -26.41 -7.59 -4.94
CA MET A 315 -26.08 -8.69 -5.84
C MET A 315 -25.48 -9.89 -5.09
N SER A 316 -25.51 -9.90 -3.75
CA SER A 316 -24.82 -10.89 -2.92
C SER A 316 -25.24 -12.34 -3.16
N ARG A 317 -26.46 -12.55 -3.70
CA ARG A 317 -27.01 -13.88 -3.98
C ARG A 317 -26.99 -14.26 -5.47
N PHE A 318 -26.41 -13.42 -6.32
CA PHE A 318 -26.43 -13.60 -7.77
C PHE A 318 -25.02 -13.62 -8.35
N VAL A 319 -24.70 -14.69 -9.08
CA VAL A 319 -23.56 -14.73 -9.99
C VAL A 319 -24.12 -14.68 -11.40
N LEU A 320 -24.22 -13.46 -11.96
CA LEU A 320 -24.77 -13.25 -13.29
C LEU A 320 -23.70 -13.52 -14.35
N SER A 321 -24.10 -14.17 -15.45
CA SER A 321 -23.23 -14.24 -16.63
C SER A 321 -23.09 -12.83 -17.24
N PRO A 322 -21.86 -12.30 -17.39
CA PRO A 322 -21.66 -10.98 -17.97
C PRO A 322 -21.79 -10.99 -19.50
N MET A 323 -21.85 -12.18 -20.12
CA MET A 323 -21.97 -12.32 -21.57
C MET A 323 -22.70 -13.62 -21.97
N PRO A 324 -23.26 -13.69 -23.18
CA PRO A 324 -23.66 -14.96 -23.78
C PRO A 324 -22.43 -15.82 -24.07
N GLY A 325 -22.41 -17.06 -23.59
CA GLY A 325 -21.31 -17.99 -23.80
C GLY A 325 -21.65 -19.40 -23.33
N LEU A 326 -20.72 -20.34 -23.53
CA LEU A 326 -20.84 -21.73 -23.07
C LEU A 326 -20.28 -21.86 -21.65
N LEU A 327 -21.06 -22.42 -20.73
CA LEU A 327 -20.56 -22.76 -19.39
C LEU A 327 -19.66 -24.00 -19.47
N VAL A 328 -18.34 -23.82 -19.36
CA VAL A 328 -17.33 -24.88 -19.51
C VAL A 328 -17.09 -25.63 -18.21
N ASN A 329 -17.10 -24.91 -17.09
CA ASN A 329 -16.79 -25.49 -15.79
C ASN A 329 -17.59 -24.81 -14.68
N VAL A 330 -18.08 -25.60 -13.73
CA VAL A 330 -18.63 -25.13 -12.46
C VAL A 330 -17.72 -25.66 -11.36
N ALA A 331 -17.12 -24.76 -10.60
CA ALA A 331 -16.10 -25.08 -9.60
C ALA A 331 -16.68 -25.26 -8.18
N VAL A 332 -18.00 -25.15 -8.04
CA VAL A 332 -18.71 -25.19 -6.74
C VAL A 332 -19.89 -26.17 -6.80
N THR A 333 -20.34 -26.63 -5.64
CA THR A 333 -21.48 -27.55 -5.50
C THR A 333 -22.67 -26.90 -4.78
N PRO A 334 -23.92 -27.33 -5.03
CA PRO A 334 -25.09 -26.82 -4.30
C PRO A 334 -24.94 -26.97 -2.79
N GLY A 335 -25.12 -25.87 -2.04
CA GLY A 335 -24.95 -25.83 -0.58
C GLY A 335 -23.51 -25.57 -0.10
N GLN A 336 -22.53 -25.53 -1.00
CA GLN A 336 -21.17 -25.12 -0.67
C GLN A 336 -21.15 -23.65 -0.23
N LYS A 337 -20.53 -23.38 0.91
CA LYS A 337 -20.20 -22.01 1.32
C LYS A 337 -19.02 -21.54 0.47
N VAL A 338 -19.20 -20.42 -0.22
CA VAL A 338 -18.16 -19.77 -1.03
C VAL A 338 -17.73 -18.47 -0.38
N GLN A 339 -16.46 -18.10 -0.54
CA GLN A 339 -15.91 -16.82 -0.09
C GLN A 339 -15.94 -15.80 -1.22
N ALA A 340 -16.05 -14.51 -0.89
CA ALA A 340 -15.96 -13.44 -1.90
C ALA A 340 -14.62 -13.53 -2.64
N GLY A 341 -14.66 -13.56 -3.98
CA GLY A 341 -13.50 -13.76 -4.84
C GLY A 341 -13.16 -15.23 -5.14
N GLU A 342 -13.87 -16.19 -4.56
CA GLU A 342 -13.71 -17.61 -4.90
C GLU A 342 -14.26 -17.88 -6.31
N ARG A 343 -13.55 -18.70 -7.10
CA ARG A 343 -13.99 -19.08 -8.44
C ARG A 343 -15.25 -19.95 -8.35
N VAL A 344 -16.30 -19.52 -9.06
CA VAL A 344 -17.61 -20.19 -9.11
C VAL A 344 -17.79 -20.97 -10.40
N ALA A 345 -17.45 -20.37 -11.54
CA ALA A 345 -17.68 -20.95 -12.86
C ALA A 345 -16.71 -20.41 -13.92
N VAL A 346 -16.63 -21.08 -15.07
CA VAL A 346 -15.88 -20.64 -16.25
C VAL A 346 -16.80 -20.67 -17.46
N ILE A 347 -16.87 -19.55 -18.17
CA ILE A 347 -17.65 -19.39 -19.40
C ILE A 347 -16.70 -19.16 -20.57
N GLU A 348 -16.85 -19.94 -21.63
CA GLU A 348 -16.17 -19.71 -22.91
C GLU A 348 -17.06 -18.87 -23.83
N ALA A 349 -16.51 -17.76 -24.30
CA ALA A 349 -17.11 -16.94 -25.33
C ALA A 349 -16.04 -16.60 -26.36
N MET A 350 -16.35 -16.75 -27.64
CA MET A 350 -15.41 -16.45 -28.74
C MET A 350 -14.03 -17.13 -28.58
N LYS A 351 -14.00 -18.40 -28.14
CA LYS A 351 -12.78 -19.18 -27.87
C LYS A 351 -11.89 -18.62 -26.74
N MET A 352 -12.45 -17.77 -25.88
CA MET A 352 -11.79 -17.20 -24.71
C MET A 352 -12.54 -17.61 -23.44
N GLU A 353 -11.81 -18.12 -22.46
CA GLU A 353 -12.36 -18.46 -21.14
C GLU A 353 -12.46 -17.22 -20.24
N ASN A 354 -13.57 -17.12 -19.51
CA ASN A 354 -13.86 -16.06 -18.57
C ASN A 354 -14.31 -16.66 -17.25
N ILE A 355 -13.60 -16.32 -16.19
CA ILE A 355 -13.85 -16.88 -14.86
C ILE A 355 -14.86 -15.99 -14.13
N LEU A 356 -15.89 -16.62 -13.58
CA LEU A 356 -16.86 -16.00 -12.69
C LEU A 356 -16.47 -16.26 -11.24
N PHE A 357 -16.52 -15.21 -10.43
CA PHE A 357 -16.17 -15.24 -9.01
C PHE A 357 -17.38 -14.91 -8.14
N ALA A 358 -17.40 -15.42 -6.91
CA ALA A 358 -18.37 -15.03 -5.90
C ALA A 358 -18.15 -13.56 -5.50
N ALA A 359 -19.23 -12.80 -5.33
CA ALA A 359 -19.20 -11.36 -5.05
C ALA A 359 -18.86 -11.04 -3.59
#